data_AF-A0A3B4T981-F1
#
_entry.id   AF-A0A3B4T981-F1
#
_cell.length_a   1.000
_cell.length_b   1.000
_cell.length_c   1.000
_cell.angle_alpha   90.00
_cell.angle_beta   90.00
_cell.angle_gamma   90.00
#
_symmetry.space_group_name_H-M   'P 1'
#
loop_
_entity.id
_entity.type
_entity.pdbx_description
1 polymer ?
#
loop_
_entity_poly.entity_id
_entity_poly.type
_entity_poly.pdbx_seq_one_letter_code
_entity_poly.pdbx_strand_id
1 'polypeptide(L)'
;MNLEISLFNSDSCCNGISTGSAWNKYRYRGRMFILTEWKTETELDDGVPQPPRFNPKRTPGVQPPLNMGNPPPGEIFSHFFDAAVFKLLCENTNKNAAKNLEKGTKFIWTEINPDEMKKFVGMLLYMAVLKLPRISDFWRQQKIFHVPFPATVMSRDRFMAVLSNLHLSDPEQNEDNDKKKGTEDYDHLHRFRPLMEIICVNCKAIYHPRQHLAVDERMVGTKARLSIKQYMKAKPTKWGLKFFVLADMNGYTIDFILYTGKSKWASGKGLSFDVVAGLVNNLGSGYIIYTDNFYTSPLLFRHLRQQGFGACGTYRVGVPTTQDNALTKKSPRGSIRWIRDRDLLFVKWMDVREVSLCSTIHPVYSGDTVERWSKTGDGPQQKISFPRPTSVTEYNKYMGGVDTSDQMIGTNTVHRKTRRWPTTVFQHLLDIAVTNSFVIHKSRCRFQEELTAHLFGVDLKTGPEKTPGTKHLPVPTSSGHSKSDTASMGRRRCKLCKKSTAWQCQECGVGLCLQPERNCFWQHHQDV
;
A
#
# COMPACT_ATOMS: atom_id res chain seq x y z
N MET A 1 17.60 3.67 16.96
CA MET A 1 16.55 4.49 17.59
C MET A 1 15.60 3.51 18.26
N ASN A 2 15.71 3.38 19.59
CA ASN A 2 15.05 2.33 20.37
C ASN A 2 13.53 2.54 20.35
N LEU A 3 12.80 1.69 19.64
CA LEU A 3 11.35 1.66 19.65
C LEU A 3 10.89 0.81 20.83
N GLU A 4 10.56 1.46 21.94
CA GLU A 4 9.59 0.91 22.88
C GLU A 4 8.24 0.89 22.18
N ILE A 5 7.80 -0.29 21.74
CA ILE A 5 6.41 -0.53 21.37
C ILE A 5 5.61 -0.39 22.67
N SER A 6 4.98 0.77 22.84
CA SER A 6 3.94 0.92 23.85
C SER A 6 2.78 0.01 23.43
N LEU A 7 2.46 -0.95 24.29
CA LEU A 7 1.25 -1.76 24.19
C LEU A 7 0.04 -0.83 24.36
N PHE A 8 -0.35 -0.12 23.30
CA PHE A 8 -1.65 0.51 23.22
C PHE A 8 -2.67 -0.60 22.98
N ASN A 9 -3.32 -0.99 24.07
CA ASN A 9 -4.47 -1.87 24.04
C ASN A 9 -5.52 -1.36 23.05
N SER A 10 -6.00 -2.29 22.24
CA SER A 10 -7.25 -2.23 21.50
C SER A 10 -8.47 -2.33 22.45
N ASP A 11 -8.54 -1.45 23.44
CA ASP A 11 -9.74 -1.23 24.26
C ASP A 11 -10.68 -0.28 23.52
N SER A 12 -11.35 -0.84 22.50
CA SER A 12 -12.73 -0.57 22.12
C SER A 12 -12.95 -0.96 20.65
N CYS A 13 -13.04 -2.26 20.41
CA CYS A 13 -13.68 -2.77 19.20
C CYS A 13 -15.09 -3.26 19.57
N CYS A 14 -16.09 -2.64 18.92
CA CYS A 14 -17.48 -3.08 18.79
C CYS A 14 -18.41 -2.95 20.01
N ASN A 15 -18.73 -1.71 20.42
CA ASN A 15 -20.11 -1.37 20.77
C ASN A 15 -20.69 -0.58 19.59
N GLY A 16 -21.63 -1.18 18.87
CA GLY A 16 -22.33 -0.53 17.75
C GLY A 16 -22.46 -1.37 16.48
N ILE A 17 -22.94 -2.61 16.59
CA ILE A 17 -23.78 -3.23 15.55
C ILE A 17 -24.94 -3.91 16.28
N SER A 18 -26.04 -3.18 16.44
CA SER A 18 -27.35 -3.81 16.56
C SER A 18 -27.72 -4.34 15.18
N THR A 19 -27.80 -5.66 15.06
CA THR A 19 -28.78 -6.40 14.26
C THR A 19 -28.44 -7.88 14.44
N GLY A 20 -29.43 -8.63 14.91
CA GLY A 20 -29.29 -10.02 15.32
C GLY A 20 -28.66 -10.89 14.24
N SER A 21 -27.65 -11.66 14.64
CA SER A 21 -27.31 -12.90 13.95
C SER A 21 -27.16 -13.97 15.01
N ALA A 22 -28.03 -14.97 14.90
CA ALA A 22 -28.12 -16.10 15.79
C ALA A 22 -26.76 -16.80 15.89
N TRP A 23 -26.20 -16.80 17.09
CA TRP A 23 -25.06 -17.64 17.43
C TRP A 23 -25.55 -19.08 17.44
N ASN A 24 -25.22 -19.83 16.39
CA ASN A 24 -25.35 -21.28 16.41
C ASN A 24 -24.43 -21.82 17.52
N LYS A 25 -25.04 -22.21 18.63
CA LYS A 25 -24.45 -23.05 19.68
C LYS A 25 -24.08 -24.40 19.06
N TYR A 26 -22.90 -24.49 18.46
CA TYR A 26 -22.29 -25.79 18.20
C TYR A 26 -21.78 -26.34 19.53
N ARG A 27 -22.65 -27.10 20.18
CA ARG A 27 -22.34 -27.97 21.30
C ARG A 27 -21.49 -29.12 20.72
N TYR A 28 -20.16 -28.96 20.73
CA TYR A 28 -19.25 -30.07 20.43
C TYR A 28 -19.46 -31.14 21.51
N ARG A 29 -20.26 -32.17 21.18
CA ARG A 29 -20.32 -33.42 21.95
C ARG A 29 -19.02 -34.17 21.66
N GLY A 30 -18.25 -34.46 22.72
CA GLY A 30 -17.26 -35.54 22.69
C GLY A 30 -15.78 -35.14 22.62
N ARG A 31 -15.29 -34.36 23.59
CA ARG A 31 -14.04 -34.61 24.34
C ARG A 31 -13.84 -33.50 25.37
N MET A 32 -13.81 -33.90 26.63
CA MET A 32 -13.52 -33.08 27.80
C MET A 32 -12.21 -32.31 27.55
N PHE A 33 -12.26 -30.98 27.41
CA PHE A 33 -11.05 -30.18 27.64
C PHE A 33 -10.64 -30.48 29.08
N ILE A 34 -9.41 -30.93 29.28
CA ILE A 34 -8.91 -31.22 30.63
C ILE A 34 -9.07 -29.92 31.43
N LEU A 35 -9.85 -30.00 32.51
CA LEU A 35 -10.01 -28.97 33.53
C LEU A 35 -8.69 -28.90 34.31
N THR A 36 -7.67 -28.30 33.72
CA THR A 36 -6.40 -28.02 34.40
C THR A 36 -6.42 -26.59 34.92
N GLU A 37 -6.21 -26.42 36.22
CA GLU A 37 -5.92 -25.14 36.88
C GLU A 37 -4.80 -24.37 36.15
N TRP A 38 -4.86 -23.04 36.19
CA TRP A 38 -3.77 -22.20 35.71
C TRP A 38 -2.53 -22.42 36.56
N LYS A 39 -1.41 -22.76 35.91
CA LYS A 39 -0.11 -22.95 36.56
C LYS A 39 0.63 -21.63 36.71
N THR A 40 1.54 -21.57 37.67
CA THR A 40 2.40 -20.42 37.98
C THR A 40 3.78 -20.54 37.32
N GLU A 41 4.58 -19.48 37.39
CA GLU A 41 5.95 -19.44 36.87
C GLU A 41 6.94 -20.40 37.56
N THR A 42 6.62 -20.89 38.77
CA THR A 42 7.48 -21.83 39.51
C THR A 42 7.28 -23.28 39.08
N GLU A 43 6.19 -23.57 38.37
CA GLU A 43 5.87 -24.91 37.90
C GLU A 43 6.56 -25.20 36.56
N LEU A 44 7.13 -26.40 36.44
CA LEU A 44 7.86 -26.85 35.26
C LEU A 44 6.94 -27.04 34.05
N ASP A 45 7.44 -26.63 32.89
CA ASP A 45 6.83 -26.85 31.59
C ASP A 45 7.54 -28.00 30.85
N ASP A 46 7.16 -29.24 31.16
CA ASP A 46 7.77 -30.43 30.57
C ASP A 46 7.26 -30.73 29.15
N GLY A 47 6.29 -29.95 28.67
CA GLY A 47 5.58 -30.19 27.40
C GLY A 47 6.02 -29.29 26.25
N VAL A 48 7.18 -28.64 26.34
CA VAL A 48 7.62 -27.67 25.31
C VAL A 48 7.78 -28.37 23.96
N PRO A 49 7.00 -28.00 22.94
CA PRO A 49 7.12 -28.60 21.62
C PRO A 49 8.40 -28.12 20.94
N GLN A 50 9.06 -29.02 20.21
CA GLN A 50 10.16 -28.62 19.33
C GLN A 50 9.63 -27.65 18.25
N PRO A 51 10.24 -26.47 18.05
CA PRO A 51 9.87 -25.59 16.95
C PRO A 51 10.01 -26.32 15.60
N PRO A 52 9.10 -26.09 14.64
CA PRO A 52 9.23 -26.76 13.36
C PRO A 52 10.47 -26.24 12.63
N ARG A 53 11.24 -27.17 12.04
CA ARG A 53 12.46 -26.84 11.29
C ARG A 53 12.12 -25.94 10.10
N PHE A 54 12.83 -24.83 9.95
CA PHE A 54 12.64 -23.90 8.84
C PHE A 54 13.08 -24.52 7.52
N ASN A 55 12.10 -24.82 6.66
CA ASN A 55 12.29 -25.44 5.35
C ASN A 55 11.44 -24.69 4.30
N PRO A 56 11.88 -23.49 3.88
CA PRO A 56 11.18 -22.68 2.90
C PRO A 56 11.23 -23.32 1.51
N LYS A 57 10.20 -23.13 0.67
CA LYS A 57 10.18 -23.68 -0.70
C LYS A 57 11.25 -23.08 -1.60
N ARG A 58 11.68 -21.85 -1.31
CA ARG A 58 12.76 -21.13 -2.02
C ARG A 58 13.68 -20.49 -1.00
N THR A 59 14.86 -20.05 -1.43
CA THR A 59 15.76 -19.29 -0.57
C THR A 59 15.08 -17.99 -0.10
N PRO A 60 14.97 -17.73 1.21
CA PRO A 60 14.37 -16.50 1.72
C PRO A 60 15.11 -15.25 1.23
N GLY A 61 14.36 -14.20 0.93
CA GLY A 61 14.85 -12.94 0.39
C GLY A 61 14.37 -12.68 -1.04
N VAL A 62 15.02 -11.70 -1.66
CA VAL A 62 14.78 -11.32 -3.06
C VAL A 62 15.13 -12.50 -3.97
N GLN A 63 14.32 -12.72 -5.00
CA GLN A 63 14.47 -13.83 -5.94
C GLN A 63 15.20 -13.37 -7.22
N PRO A 64 15.90 -14.27 -7.94
CA PRO A 64 16.49 -13.95 -9.23
C PRO A 64 15.47 -13.37 -10.24
N PRO A 65 15.88 -12.42 -11.09
CA PRO A 65 17.24 -11.85 -11.23
C PRO A 65 17.56 -10.72 -10.23
N LEU A 66 16.56 -10.24 -9.47
CA LEU A 66 16.67 -9.07 -8.60
C LEU A 66 17.55 -9.29 -7.35
N ASN A 67 17.96 -10.54 -7.09
CA ASN A 67 18.86 -10.88 -6.00
C ASN A 67 20.34 -10.58 -6.31
N MET A 68 20.66 -10.16 -7.53
CA MET A 68 22.01 -9.82 -7.98
C MET A 68 22.19 -8.30 -8.07
N GLY A 69 23.32 -7.79 -7.56
CA GLY A 69 23.67 -6.37 -7.63
C GLY A 69 22.73 -5.47 -6.82
N ASN A 70 22.62 -4.21 -7.26
CA ASN A 70 21.68 -3.23 -6.72
C ASN A 70 20.83 -2.66 -7.86
N PRO A 71 19.79 -3.39 -8.31
CA PRO A 71 19.00 -2.99 -9.46
C PRO A 71 18.34 -1.61 -9.21
N PRO A 72 18.31 -0.73 -10.22
CA PRO A 72 17.71 0.58 -10.09
C PRO A 72 16.20 0.48 -9.78
N PRO A 73 15.61 1.50 -9.14
CA PRO A 73 14.19 1.48 -8.76
C PRO A 73 13.22 1.13 -9.88
N GLY A 74 13.48 1.64 -11.09
CA GLY A 74 12.69 1.36 -12.28
C GLY A 74 12.68 -0.11 -12.70
N GLU A 75 13.84 -0.78 -12.63
CA GLU A 75 13.97 -2.20 -12.96
C GLU A 75 13.17 -3.05 -11.97
N ILE A 76 13.33 -2.80 -10.67
CA ILE A 76 12.57 -3.52 -9.63
C ILE A 76 11.06 -3.31 -9.82
N PHE A 77 10.63 -2.07 -10.03
CA PHE A 77 9.22 -1.75 -10.23
C PHE A 77 8.63 -2.42 -11.47
N SER A 78 9.43 -2.60 -12.53
CA SER A 78 9.00 -3.26 -13.76
C SER A 78 8.62 -4.73 -13.57
N HIS A 79 9.06 -5.39 -12.48
CA HIS A 79 8.58 -6.73 -12.13
C HIS A 79 7.18 -6.74 -11.51
N PHE A 80 6.69 -5.60 -11.02
CA PHE A 80 5.30 -5.46 -10.55
C PHE A 80 4.39 -4.90 -11.64
N PHE A 81 4.88 -3.90 -12.39
CA PHE A 81 4.20 -3.26 -13.52
C PHE A 81 5.03 -3.49 -14.79
N ASP A 82 4.91 -4.69 -15.33
CA ASP A 82 5.60 -5.09 -16.56
C ASP A 82 4.86 -4.61 -17.82
N ALA A 83 5.38 -4.99 -18.99
CA ALA A 83 4.75 -4.67 -20.27
C ALA A 83 3.31 -5.21 -20.37
N ALA A 84 3.00 -6.36 -19.79
CA ALA A 84 1.66 -6.95 -19.80
C ALA A 84 0.68 -6.14 -18.94
N VAL A 85 1.11 -5.69 -17.76
CA VAL A 85 0.32 -4.79 -16.90
C VAL A 85 0.03 -3.47 -17.60
N PHE A 86 1.02 -2.83 -18.22
CA PHE A 86 0.78 -1.58 -18.94
C PHE A 86 -0.13 -1.78 -20.15
N LYS A 87 0.04 -2.88 -20.89
CA LYS A 87 -0.86 -3.24 -22.01
C LYS A 87 -2.30 -3.45 -21.53
N LEU A 88 -2.51 -4.21 -20.46
CA LEU A 88 -3.81 -4.43 -19.83
C LEU A 88 -4.49 -3.11 -19.43
N LEU A 89 -3.74 -2.20 -18.82
CA LEU A 89 -4.25 -0.88 -18.43
C LEU A 89 -4.65 -0.04 -19.66
N CYS A 90 -3.81 -0.03 -20.71
CA CYS A 90 -4.09 0.68 -21.94
C CYS A 90 -5.35 0.18 -22.63
N GLU A 91 -5.44 -1.13 -22.88
CA GLU A 91 -6.57 -1.76 -23.58
C GLU A 91 -7.89 -1.46 -22.88
N ASN A 92 -7.96 -1.68 -21.57
CA ASN A 92 -9.18 -1.47 -20.80
C ASN A 92 -9.54 0.01 -20.66
N THR A 93 -8.54 0.89 -20.54
CA THR A 93 -8.76 2.34 -20.49
C THR A 93 -9.24 2.89 -21.83
N ASN A 94 -8.69 2.42 -22.96
CA ASN A 94 -9.12 2.79 -24.31
C ASN A 94 -10.56 2.34 -24.58
N LYS A 95 -10.89 1.07 -24.30
CA LYS A 95 -12.26 0.55 -24.41
C LYS A 95 -13.24 1.37 -23.55
N ASN A 96 -12.87 1.70 -22.31
CA ASN A 96 -13.72 2.49 -21.43
C ASN A 96 -13.91 3.93 -21.94
N ALA A 97 -12.86 4.54 -22.51
CA ALA A 97 -12.96 5.86 -23.10
C ALA A 97 -13.87 5.88 -24.33
N ALA A 98 -13.72 4.93 -25.26
CA ALA A 98 -14.60 4.77 -26.42
C ALA A 98 -16.07 4.66 -26.01
N LYS A 99 -16.35 3.77 -25.06
CA LYS A 99 -17.68 3.60 -24.46
C LYS A 99 -18.25 4.87 -23.83
N ASN A 100 -17.42 5.67 -23.14
CA ASN A 100 -17.88 6.92 -22.53
C ASN A 100 -18.17 8.01 -23.57
N LEU A 101 -17.42 8.03 -24.69
CA LEU A 101 -17.68 8.91 -25.83
C LEU A 101 -18.99 8.54 -26.53
N GLU A 102 -19.22 7.25 -26.78
CA GLU A 102 -20.49 6.74 -27.35
C GLU A 102 -21.70 7.11 -26.48
N LYS A 103 -21.53 7.12 -25.15
CA LYS A 103 -22.56 7.59 -24.19
C LYS A 103 -22.73 9.12 -24.15
N GLY A 104 -22.03 9.87 -24.98
CA GLY A 104 -22.15 11.33 -25.11
C GLY A 104 -21.31 12.15 -24.15
N THR A 105 -20.35 11.54 -23.44
CA THR A 105 -19.42 12.30 -22.58
C THR A 105 -18.47 13.12 -23.45
N LYS A 106 -18.36 14.42 -23.19
CA LYS A 106 -17.53 15.33 -24.00
C LYS A 106 -16.11 15.42 -23.46
N PHE A 107 -15.15 14.79 -24.15
CA PHE A 107 -13.71 14.97 -23.93
C PHE A 107 -12.93 14.60 -25.20
N ILE A 108 -11.68 15.07 -25.30
CA ILE A 108 -10.78 14.70 -26.41
C ILE A 108 -10.06 13.41 -26.02
N TRP A 109 -10.13 12.39 -26.88
CA TRP A 109 -9.45 11.13 -26.66
C TRP A 109 -8.60 10.75 -27.87
N THR A 110 -7.34 10.43 -27.56
CA THR A 110 -6.46 9.65 -28.42
C THR A 110 -6.17 8.36 -27.67
N GLU A 111 -6.01 7.24 -28.37
CA GLU A 111 -5.66 5.98 -27.71
C GLU A 111 -4.38 6.13 -26.88
N ILE A 112 -4.44 5.70 -25.62
CA ILE A 112 -3.26 5.66 -24.75
C ILE A 112 -2.44 4.40 -25.06
N ASN A 113 -1.14 4.58 -25.24
CA ASN A 113 -0.19 3.49 -25.43
C ASN A 113 0.62 3.22 -24.14
N PRO A 114 1.38 2.11 -24.06
CA PRO A 114 2.12 1.75 -22.85
C PRO A 114 3.10 2.82 -22.36
N ASP A 115 3.75 3.56 -23.25
CA ASP A 115 4.72 4.58 -22.86
C ASP A 115 4.04 5.84 -22.30
N GLU A 116 2.90 6.23 -22.86
CA GLU A 116 2.08 7.28 -22.28
C GLU A 116 1.45 6.85 -20.94
N MET A 117 1.06 5.59 -20.79
CA MET A 117 0.56 5.05 -19.50
C MET A 117 1.66 5.01 -18.43
N LYS A 118 2.90 4.66 -18.77
CA LYS A 118 4.06 4.79 -17.88
C LYS A 118 4.24 6.23 -17.41
N LYS A 119 4.17 7.21 -18.32
CA LYS A 119 4.21 8.64 -17.98
C LYS A 119 3.05 9.06 -17.08
N PHE A 120 1.83 8.55 -17.31
CA PHE A 120 0.70 8.80 -16.41
C PHE A 120 0.96 8.25 -14.99
N VAL A 121 1.48 7.02 -14.87
CA VAL A 121 1.85 6.43 -13.57
C VAL A 121 2.99 7.22 -12.93
N GLY A 122 4.01 7.61 -13.69
CA GLY A 122 5.09 8.49 -13.26
C GLY A 122 4.55 9.82 -12.74
N MET A 123 3.55 10.42 -13.38
CA MET A 123 2.89 11.64 -12.91
C MET A 123 2.20 11.42 -11.55
N LEU A 124 1.56 10.27 -11.33
CA LEU A 124 1.00 9.94 -10.01
C LEU A 124 2.09 9.87 -8.93
N LEU A 125 3.22 9.23 -9.22
CA LEU A 125 4.36 9.13 -8.30
C LEU A 125 5.03 10.49 -8.06
N TYR A 126 5.19 11.29 -9.11
CA TYR A 126 5.69 12.66 -9.03
C TYR A 126 4.84 13.50 -8.09
N MET A 127 3.52 13.48 -8.27
CA MET A 127 2.59 14.20 -7.39
C MET A 127 2.44 13.55 -6.01
N ALA A 128 3.02 12.36 -5.81
CA ALA A 128 3.07 11.72 -4.51
C ALA A 128 4.30 12.18 -3.71
N VAL A 129 5.40 12.50 -4.38
CA VAL A 129 6.59 13.16 -3.79
C VAL A 129 6.33 14.66 -3.60
N LEU A 130 5.93 15.37 -4.66
CA LEU A 130 5.61 16.79 -4.61
C LEU A 130 4.12 16.98 -4.32
N LYS A 131 3.75 17.47 -3.13
CA LYS A 131 2.34 17.67 -2.76
C LYS A 131 1.87 19.09 -3.04
N LEU A 132 0.92 19.24 -3.98
CA LEU A 132 0.17 20.48 -4.19
C LEU A 132 -1.30 20.33 -3.77
N PRO A 133 -2.00 21.42 -3.38
CA PRO A 133 -3.37 21.35 -2.89
C PRO A 133 -4.38 20.75 -3.88
N ARG A 134 -4.26 21.07 -5.17
CA ARG A 134 -5.12 20.52 -6.23
C ARG A 134 -4.28 19.92 -7.35
N ILE A 135 -4.82 18.89 -8.02
CA ILE A 135 -4.18 18.26 -9.18
C ILE A 135 -3.93 19.29 -10.29
N SER A 136 -4.88 20.19 -10.55
CA SER A 136 -4.71 21.25 -11.55
C SER A 136 -3.56 22.21 -11.25
N ASP A 137 -3.08 22.26 -10.00
CA ASP A 137 -2.05 23.21 -9.59
C ASP A 137 -0.68 22.88 -10.17
N PHE A 138 -0.43 21.63 -10.58
CA PHE A 138 0.79 21.22 -11.28
C PHE A 138 0.94 21.83 -12.69
N TRP A 139 -0.13 22.40 -13.24
CA TRP A 139 -0.15 23.07 -14.54
C TRP A 139 -0.46 24.57 -14.44
N ARG A 140 -0.27 25.18 -13.26
CA ARG A 140 -0.37 26.64 -13.12
C ARG A 140 0.73 27.31 -13.96
N GLN A 141 0.35 28.29 -14.78
CA GLN A 141 1.28 29.15 -15.50
C GLN A 141 1.37 30.54 -14.84
N GLN A 142 2.45 31.27 -15.13
CA GLN A 142 2.62 32.70 -14.81
C GLN A 142 2.39 33.08 -13.34
N LYS A 143 2.80 32.22 -12.40
CA LYS A 143 2.72 32.45 -10.94
C LYS A 143 3.99 31.95 -10.26
N ILE A 144 4.29 32.49 -9.07
CA ILE A 144 5.42 32.02 -8.23
C ILE A 144 5.32 30.55 -7.80
N PHE A 145 4.15 29.93 -7.97
CA PHE A 145 3.90 28.50 -7.70
C PHE A 145 3.94 27.63 -8.97
N HIS A 146 4.50 28.13 -10.06
CA HIS A 146 4.65 27.38 -11.31
C HIS A 146 5.61 26.20 -11.11
N VAL A 147 5.19 25.00 -11.56
CA VAL A 147 6.02 23.81 -11.61
C VAL A 147 6.28 23.49 -13.09
N PRO A 148 7.53 23.59 -13.59
CA PRO A 148 7.79 23.55 -15.03
C PRO A 148 7.68 22.15 -15.63
N PHE A 149 8.04 21.12 -14.86
CA PHE A 149 8.22 19.77 -15.39
C PHE A 149 6.91 19.02 -15.76
N PRO A 150 5.82 19.03 -14.97
CA PRO A 150 4.59 18.30 -15.29
C PRO A 150 4.02 18.56 -16.69
N ALA A 151 4.09 19.82 -17.14
CA ALA A 151 3.55 20.24 -18.44
C ALA A 151 4.36 19.72 -19.63
N THR A 152 5.64 19.37 -19.45
CA THR A 152 6.48 18.79 -20.50
C THR A 152 6.19 17.30 -20.71
N VAL A 153 5.68 16.62 -19.67
CA VAL A 153 5.37 15.18 -19.72
C VAL A 153 3.99 14.92 -20.31
N MET A 154 2.96 15.62 -19.81
CA MET A 154 1.57 15.41 -20.19
C MET A 154 0.75 16.68 -19.94
N SER A 155 -0.11 17.06 -20.88
CA SER A 155 -1.00 18.21 -20.66
C SER A 155 -2.01 17.94 -19.54
N ARG A 156 -2.48 19.00 -18.86
CA ARG A 156 -3.50 18.90 -17.80
C ARG A 156 -4.72 18.12 -18.28
N ASP A 157 -5.23 18.48 -19.45
CA ASP A 157 -6.48 17.94 -19.97
C ASP A 157 -6.31 16.48 -20.38
N ARG A 158 -5.15 16.10 -20.93
CA ARG A 158 -4.82 14.70 -21.20
C ARG A 158 -4.71 13.88 -19.91
N PHE A 159 -3.99 14.38 -18.90
CA PHE A 159 -3.88 13.70 -17.60
C PHE A 159 -5.25 13.49 -16.94
N MET A 160 -6.11 14.51 -16.98
CA MET A 160 -7.46 14.42 -16.42
C MET A 160 -8.35 13.46 -17.21
N ALA A 161 -8.23 13.42 -18.55
CA ALA A 161 -8.94 12.48 -19.40
C ALA A 161 -8.51 11.02 -19.15
N VAL A 162 -7.22 10.77 -18.98
CA VAL A 162 -6.69 9.44 -18.63
C VAL A 162 -7.15 9.06 -17.22
N LEU A 163 -7.03 9.95 -16.25
CA LEU A 163 -7.47 9.70 -14.88
C LEU A 163 -8.97 9.38 -14.79
N SER A 164 -9.82 10.09 -15.55
CA SER A 164 -11.27 9.88 -15.56
C SER A 164 -11.67 8.59 -16.28
N ASN A 165 -10.91 8.14 -17.28
CA ASN A 165 -11.18 6.92 -18.04
C ASN A 165 -10.40 5.69 -17.57
N LEU A 166 -9.43 5.84 -16.65
CA LEU A 166 -8.63 4.73 -16.11
C LEU A 166 -9.52 3.58 -15.66
N HIS A 167 -9.22 2.39 -16.18
CA HIS A 167 -10.05 1.20 -16.00
C HIS A 167 -9.18 -0.07 -16.01
N LEU A 168 -9.43 -1.01 -15.07
CA LEU A 168 -8.48 -2.09 -14.74
C LEU A 168 -8.90 -3.49 -15.24
N SER A 169 -10.02 -3.57 -15.94
CA SER A 169 -10.70 -4.81 -16.37
C SER A 169 -11.50 -4.53 -17.62
N ASP A 170 -11.93 -5.56 -18.34
CA ASP A 170 -12.67 -5.36 -19.58
C ASP A 170 -14.05 -4.69 -19.33
N PRO A 171 -14.37 -3.54 -19.96
CA PRO A 171 -15.66 -2.86 -19.76
C PRO A 171 -16.91 -3.65 -20.15
N GLU A 172 -16.81 -4.58 -21.11
CA GLU A 172 -17.92 -5.42 -21.58
C GLU A 172 -18.17 -6.56 -20.59
N GLN A 173 -17.10 -7.27 -20.20
CA GLN A 173 -17.19 -8.31 -19.17
C GLN A 173 -17.72 -7.75 -17.85
N ASN A 174 -17.39 -6.49 -17.54
CA ASN A 174 -17.94 -5.83 -16.36
C ASN A 174 -19.44 -5.60 -16.45
N GLU A 175 -19.99 -5.29 -17.63
CA GLU A 175 -21.44 -5.17 -17.80
C GLU A 175 -22.13 -6.52 -17.64
N ASP A 176 -21.54 -7.59 -18.16
CA ASP A 176 -22.07 -8.94 -17.98
C ASP A 176 -22.05 -9.39 -16.53
N ASN A 177 -21.01 -9.02 -15.78
CA ASN A 177 -20.99 -9.28 -14.34
C ASN A 177 -21.95 -8.35 -13.58
N ASP A 178 -22.09 -7.08 -13.97
CA ASP A 178 -23.06 -6.15 -13.35
C ASP A 178 -24.51 -6.64 -13.51
N LYS A 179 -24.86 -7.33 -14.62
CA LYS A 179 -26.16 -7.99 -14.81
C LYS A 179 -26.45 -9.08 -13.77
N LYS A 180 -25.42 -9.68 -13.19
CA LYS A 180 -25.53 -10.72 -12.15
C LYS A 180 -25.65 -10.11 -10.74
N LYS A 181 -25.63 -8.79 -10.59
CA LYS A 181 -25.63 -8.15 -9.28
C LYS A 181 -26.86 -8.55 -8.46
N GLY A 182 -26.60 -9.05 -7.25
CA GLY A 182 -27.64 -9.55 -6.33
C GLY A 182 -27.86 -11.06 -6.43
N THR A 183 -27.30 -11.73 -7.43
CA THR A 183 -27.25 -13.20 -7.47
C THR A 183 -25.99 -13.71 -6.78
N GLU A 184 -25.97 -15.02 -6.51
CA GLU A 184 -24.77 -15.66 -6.00
C GLU A 184 -23.62 -15.50 -6.99
N ASP A 185 -23.82 -15.53 -8.31
CA ASP A 185 -22.75 -15.49 -9.32
C ASP A 185 -22.04 -14.14 -9.47
N TYR A 186 -22.48 -13.08 -8.79
CA TYR A 186 -21.84 -11.79 -8.85
C TYR A 186 -20.42 -11.81 -8.27
N ASP A 187 -19.42 -11.49 -9.09
CA ASP A 187 -18.07 -11.23 -8.58
C ASP A 187 -17.96 -9.79 -8.09
N HIS A 188 -17.76 -9.61 -6.78
CA HIS A 188 -17.55 -8.29 -6.20
C HIS A 188 -16.27 -7.61 -6.68
N LEU A 189 -15.26 -8.35 -7.14
CA LEU A 189 -13.91 -7.84 -7.44
C LEU A 189 -13.65 -7.63 -8.93
N HIS A 190 -14.59 -8.01 -9.81
CA HIS A 190 -14.44 -8.05 -11.27
C HIS A 190 -13.75 -6.80 -11.86
N ARG A 191 -14.06 -5.61 -11.33
CA ARG A 191 -13.56 -4.33 -11.84
C ARG A 191 -12.05 -4.12 -11.74
N PHE A 192 -11.35 -4.89 -10.92
CA PHE A 192 -9.90 -4.80 -10.72
C PHE A 192 -9.21 -6.12 -10.43
N ARG A 193 -9.97 -7.23 -10.39
CA ARG A 193 -9.44 -8.58 -10.21
C ARG A 193 -8.23 -8.86 -11.11
N PRO A 194 -8.25 -8.54 -12.43
CA PRO A 194 -7.10 -8.83 -13.30
C PRO A 194 -5.79 -8.20 -12.79
N LEU A 195 -5.79 -6.90 -12.49
CA LEU A 195 -4.60 -6.24 -11.96
C LEU A 195 -4.24 -6.73 -10.56
N MET A 196 -5.23 -6.93 -9.68
CA MET A 196 -5.01 -7.37 -8.31
C MET A 196 -4.31 -8.73 -8.26
N GLU A 197 -4.76 -9.69 -9.07
CA GLU A 197 -4.20 -11.04 -9.13
C GLU A 197 -2.76 -11.02 -9.67
N ILE A 198 -2.49 -10.22 -10.72
CA ILE A 198 -1.12 -10.02 -11.23
C ILE A 198 -0.20 -9.50 -10.11
N ILE A 199 -0.64 -8.46 -9.39
CA ILE A 199 0.17 -7.88 -8.31
C ILE A 199 0.40 -8.88 -7.16
N CYS A 200 -0.63 -9.64 -6.74
CA CYS A 200 -0.49 -10.69 -5.74
C CYS A 200 0.53 -11.77 -6.17
N VAL A 201 0.45 -12.22 -7.42
CA VAL A 201 1.39 -13.20 -7.98
C VAL A 201 2.81 -12.64 -7.99
N ASN A 202 2.99 -11.39 -8.43
CA ASN A 202 4.30 -10.75 -8.52
C ASN A 202 4.92 -10.53 -7.13
N CYS A 203 4.15 -10.11 -6.12
CA CYS A 203 4.62 -10.01 -4.73
C CYS A 203 5.21 -11.34 -4.23
N LYS A 204 4.52 -12.45 -4.51
CA LYS A 204 5.02 -13.79 -4.14
C LYS A 204 6.21 -14.21 -5.00
N ALA A 205 6.21 -13.91 -6.29
CA ALA A 205 7.26 -14.35 -7.21
C ALA A 205 8.61 -13.67 -6.90
N ILE A 206 8.61 -12.36 -6.67
CA ILE A 206 9.80 -11.52 -6.54
C ILE A 206 10.53 -11.70 -5.21
N TYR A 207 9.80 -12.00 -4.13
CA TYR A 207 10.36 -12.10 -2.80
C TYR A 207 9.82 -13.34 -2.08
N HIS A 208 10.72 -14.10 -1.47
CA HIS A 208 10.34 -15.21 -0.60
C HIS A 208 10.53 -14.79 0.86
N PRO A 209 9.50 -14.92 1.72
CA PRO A 209 9.57 -14.42 3.08
C PRO A 209 10.63 -15.11 3.97
N ARG A 210 11.11 -14.37 4.97
CA ARG A 210 11.87 -14.92 6.10
C ARG A 210 10.94 -15.65 7.08
N GLN A 211 11.53 -16.26 8.11
CA GLN A 211 10.82 -17.19 8.99
C GLN A 211 9.63 -16.58 9.75
N HIS A 212 9.73 -15.33 10.21
CA HIS A 212 8.72 -14.69 11.05
C HIS A 212 7.80 -13.78 10.22
N LEU A 213 6.50 -14.06 10.26
CA LEU A 213 5.50 -13.38 9.42
C LEU A 213 4.32 -12.89 10.24
N ALA A 214 3.78 -11.74 9.87
CA ALA A 214 2.62 -11.15 10.53
C ALA A 214 1.40 -11.19 9.61
N VAL A 215 0.25 -11.56 10.17
CA VAL A 215 -1.06 -11.40 9.53
C VAL A 215 -1.89 -10.39 10.31
N ASP A 216 -2.32 -9.33 9.63
CA ASP A 216 -3.17 -8.28 10.21
C ASP A 216 -4.04 -7.60 9.14
N GLU A 217 -4.94 -6.71 9.57
CA GLU A 217 -5.73 -5.88 8.68
C GLU A 217 -5.06 -4.56 8.27
N ARG A 218 -5.23 -4.21 7.00
CA ARG A 218 -4.97 -2.89 6.42
C ARG A 218 -6.27 -2.19 6.03
N MET A 219 -6.35 -0.89 6.30
CA MET A 219 -7.50 -0.04 5.96
C MET A 219 -7.17 0.99 4.88
N VAL A 220 -7.81 0.88 3.71
CA VAL A 220 -7.66 1.82 2.59
C VAL A 220 -8.86 2.75 2.51
N GLY A 221 -8.64 4.04 2.78
CA GLY A 221 -9.71 5.02 2.85
C GLY A 221 -10.43 5.20 1.51
N THR A 222 -11.76 5.29 1.52
CA THR A 222 -12.51 5.60 0.29
C THR A 222 -13.74 6.46 0.55
N LYS A 223 -14.04 7.35 -0.40
CA LYS A 223 -15.28 8.15 -0.41
C LYS A 223 -16.38 7.51 -1.26
N ALA A 224 -16.12 6.36 -1.88
CA ALA A 224 -17.13 5.58 -2.58
C ALA A 224 -18.24 5.10 -1.63
N ARG A 225 -19.46 5.01 -2.16
CA ARG A 225 -20.61 4.42 -1.47
C ARG A 225 -20.67 2.94 -1.87
N LEU A 226 -20.18 2.06 -1.00
CA LEU A 226 -20.08 0.62 -1.26
C LEU A 226 -20.61 -0.16 -0.05
N SER A 227 -21.23 -1.31 -0.31
CA SER A 227 -21.65 -2.25 0.73
C SER A 227 -20.48 -2.92 1.44
N ILE A 228 -19.36 -3.15 0.74
CA ILE A 228 -18.17 -3.82 1.29
C ILE A 228 -17.31 -2.92 2.19
N LYS A 229 -17.64 -1.63 2.30
CA LYS A 229 -16.89 -0.66 3.09
C LYS A 229 -17.02 -0.98 4.58
N GLN A 230 -15.88 -1.09 5.27
CA GLN A 230 -15.81 -1.44 6.68
C GLN A 230 -15.53 -0.24 7.57
N TYR A 231 -15.98 -0.34 8.82
CA TYR A 231 -15.62 0.56 9.91
C TYR A 231 -14.71 -0.15 10.91
N MET A 232 -13.54 0.41 11.18
CA MET A 232 -12.59 -0.09 12.18
C MET A 232 -12.19 1.03 13.12
N LYS A 233 -12.74 1.04 14.35
CA LYS A 233 -12.56 2.13 15.32
C LYS A 233 -11.09 2.37 15.69
N ALA A 234 -10.30 1.30 15.79
CA ALA A 234 -8.92 1.33 16.26
C ALA A 234 -7.88 1.73 15.20
N LYS A 235 -8.22 1.70 13.91
CA LYS A 235 -7.28 2.07 12.84
C LYS A 235 -7.36 3.58 12.55
N PRO A 236 -6.25 4.25 12.17
CA PRO A 236 -6.25 5.69 11.85
C PRO A 236 -7.26 6.03 10.75
N THR A 237 -7.31 5.20 9.71
CA THR A 237 -8.35 5.24 8.68
C THR A 237 -9.54 4.40 9.12
N LYS A 238 -10.50 5.04 9.79
CA LYS A 238 -11.66 4.33 10.37
C LYS A 238 -12.63 3.75 9.35
N TRP A 239 -12.75 4.36 8.17
CA TRP A 239 -13.73 3.98 7.15
C TRP A 239 -13.04 3.71 5.81
N GLY A 240 -13.15 2.48 5.30
CA GLY A 240 -12.41 2.10 4.10
C GLY A 240 -12.68 0.69 3.60
N LEU A 241 -11.90 0.30 2.61
CA LEU A 241 -11.77 -1.10 2.17
C LEU A 241 -10.82 -1.81 3.15
N LYS A 242 -11.26 -2.93 3.70
CA LYS A 242 -10.47 -3.76 4.61
C LYS A 242 -9.73 -4.83 3.80
N PHE A 243 -8.42 -4.84 3.88
CA PHE A 243 -7.57 -5.90 3.33
C PHE A 243 -7.02 -6.74 4.49
N PHE A 244 -7.06 -8.05 4.34
CA PHE A 244 -6.24 -8.96 5.14
C PHE A 244 -4.86 -9.05 4.49
N VAL A 245 -3.78 -8.87 5.24
CA VAL A 245 -2.43 -8.75 4.69
C VAL A 245 -1.50 -9.72 5.40
N LEU A 246 -0.68 -10.43 4.63
CA LEU A 246 0.49 -11.16 5.11
C LEU A 246 1.74 -10.34 4.78
N ALA A 247 2.54 -10.03 5.80
CA ALA A 247 3.75 -9.23 5.63
C ALA A 247 4.96 -9.87 6.33
N ASP A 248 6.13 -9.66 5.73
CA ASP A 248 7.42 -9.93 6.37
C ASP A 248 7.77 -8.77 7.31
N MET A 249 8.64 -9.05 8.27
CA MET A 249 9.18 -8.14 9.26
C MET A 249 9.80 -6.85 8.71
N ASN A 250 10.33 -6.91 7.49
CA ASN A 250 10.91 -5.74 6.82
C ASN A 250 9.86 -4.83 6.16
N GLY A 251 8.55 -5.12 6.32
CA GLY A 251 7.46 -4.36 5.72
C GLY A 251 7.09 -4.79 4.30
N TYR A 252 7.68 -5.86 3.76
CA TYR A 252 7.30 -6.39 2.46
C TYR A 252 5.90 -7.01 2.52
N THR A 253 4.96 -6.54 1.69
CA THR A 253 3.63 -7.15 1.55
C THR A 253 3.75 -8.39 0.67
N ILE A 254 3.55 -9.59 1.23
CA ILE A 254 3.71 -10.88 0.55
C ILE A 254 2.43 -11.25 -0.19
N ASP A 255 1.30 -11.13 0.49
CA ASP A 255 -0.02 -11.44 -0.04
C ASP A 255 -1.10 -10.63 0.66
N PHE A 256 -2.27 -10.51 0.02
CA PHE A 256 -3.40 -9.84 0.60
C PHE A 256 -4.73 -10.29 0.00
N ILE A 257 -5.80 -10.17 0.77
CA ILE A 257 -7.17 -10.50 0.36
C ILE A 257 -8.07 -9.32 0.70
N LEU A 258 -8.80 -8.80 -0.29
CA LEU A 258 -9.83 -7.78 -0.05
C LEU A 258 -11.07 -8.43 0.57
N TYR A 259 -11.51 -7.91 1.73
CA TYR A 259 -12.74 -8.36 2.36
C TYR A 259 -13.97 -7.87 1.57
N THR A 260 -14.77 -8.82 1.08
CA THR A 260 -16.01 -8.56 0.33
C THR A 260 -17.28 -8.94 1.08
N GLY A 261 -17.19 -9.32 2.36
CA GLY A 261 -18.31 -9.87 3.12
C GLY A 261 -18.22 -11.39 3.26
N LYS A 262 -19.37 -12.08 3.19
CA LYS A 262 -19.43 -13.55 3.27
C LYS A 262 -18.79 -14.18 2.02
N SER A 263 -17.83 -15.08 2.23
CA SER A 263 -17.19 -15.84 1.15
C SER A 263 -18.05 -17.04 0.74
N LYS A 264 -18.08 -17.35 -0.57
CA LYS A 264 -18.72 -18.56 -1.11
C LYS A 264 -17.95 -19.84 -0.78
N TRP A 265 -16.64 -19.73 -0.59
CA TRP A 265 -15.72 -20.84 -0.34
C TRP A 265 -15.31 -20.94 1.12
N ALA A 266 -16.20 -20.54 2.03
CA ALA A 266 -15.93 -20.64 3.45
C ALA A 266 -15.77 -22.12 3.83
N SER A 267 -14.69 -22.48 4.54
CA SER A 267 -14.43 -23.88 4.87
C SER A 267 -15.34 -24.41 5.99
N GLY A 268 -16.31 -23.60 6.45
CA GLY A 268 -17.08 -23.83 7.67
C GLY A 268 -16.31 -23.63 8.98
N LYS A 269 -15.00 -23.31 8.93
CA LYS A 269 -14.14 -23.13 10.11
C LYS A 269 -14.07 -21.69 10.61
N GLY A 270 -14.63 -20.75 9.85
CA GLY A 270 -14.72 -19.33 10.20
C GLY A 270 -13.79 -18.46 9.34
N LEU A 271 -14.18 -17.19 9.18
CA LEU A 271 -13.50 -16.23 8.32
C LEU A 271 -12.01 -16.07 8.65
N SER A 272 -11.68 -15.94 9.93
CA SER A 272 -10.28 -15.77 10.36
C SER A 272 -9.42 -16.98 10.03
N PHE A 273 -9.97 -18.19 10.17
CA PHE A 273 -9.30 -19.42 9.80
C PHE A 273 -8.99 -19.44 8.30
N ASP A 274 -10.01 -19.20 7.48
CA ASP A 274 -9.91 -19.26 6.02
C ASP A 274 -8.91 -18.24 5.47
N VAL A 275 -8.91 -17.03 6.05
CA VAL A 275 -7.97 -15.96 5.70
C VAL A 275 -6.53 -16.37 5.99
N VAL A 276 -6.21 -16.79 7.21
CA VAL A 276 -4.83 -17.11 7.57
C VAL A 276 -4.34 -18.31 6.78
N ALA A 277 -5.15 -19.39 6.70
CA ALA A 277 -4.80 -20.58 5.93
C ALA A 277 -4.59 -20.27 4.44
N GLY A 278 -5.40 -19.38 3.86
CA GLY A 278 -5.25 -18.94 2.47
C GLY A 278 -3.97 -18.12 2.23
N LEU A 279 -3.67 -17.17 3.11
CA LEU A 279 -2.52 -16.27 2.98
C LEU A 279 -1.17 -16.99 3.13
N VAL A 280 -1.06 -17.94 4.07
CA VAL A 280 0.23 -18.63 4.36
C VAL A 280 0.49 -19.84 3.45
N ASN A 281 -0.39 -20.07 2.47
CA ASN A 281 -0.26 -21.19 1.56
C ASN A 281 0.99 -21.07 0.68
N ASN A 282 1.55 -22.20 0.27
CA ASN A 282 2.68 -22.30 -0.66
C ASN A 282 4.02 -21.68 -0.22
N LEU A 283 4.25 -21.48 1.08
CA LEU A 283 5.53 -20.95 1.58
C LEU A 283 6.60 -22.03 1.83
N GLY A 284 6.19 -23.24 2.24
CA GLY A 284 7.09 -24.27 2.79
C GLY A 284 6.67 -24.58 4.23
N SER A 285 7.61 -24.98 5.08
CA SER A 285 7.35 -25.24 6.49
C SER A 285 8.35 -24.56 7.42
N GLY A 286 8.04 -24.54 8.72
CA GLY A 286 8.86 -23.93 9.78
C GLY A 286 8.81 -22.41 9.88
N TYR A 287 7.88 -21.78 9.17
CA TYR A 287 7.52 -20.38 9.39
C TYR A 287 6.76 -20.22 10.71
N ILE A 288 6.87 -19.03 11.31
CA ILE A 288 6.17 -18.65 12.52
C ILE A 288 5.21 -17.50 12.19
N ILE A 289 3.92 -17.76 12.37
CA ILE A 289 2.85 -16.82 12.04
C ILE A 289 2.40 -16.07 13.30
N TYR A 290 2.56 -14.76 13.28
CA TYR A 290 2.11 -13.85 14.33
C TYR A 290 0.76 -13.24 13.94
N THR A 291 -0.22 -13.33 14.83
CA THR A 291 -1.58 -12.85 14.58
C THR A 291 -2.16 -12.11 15.78
N ASP A 292 -3.06 -11.17 15.52
CA ASP A 292 -3.84 -10.54 16.57
C ASP A 292 -4.97 -11.47 17.10
N ASN A 293 -5.81 -10.94 17.98
CA ASN A 293 -6.91 -11.68 18.58
C ASN A 293 -8.08 -11.99 17.64
N PHE A 294 -8.23 -11.29 16.51
CA PHE A 294 -9.26 -11.62 15.54
C PHE A 294 -8.97 -12.97 14.87
N TYR A 295 -7.69 -13.32 14.67
CA TYR A 295 -7.32 -14.58 14.04
C TYR A 295 -7.01 -15.73 15.01
N THR A 296 -6.53 -15.40 16.21
CA THR A 296 -6.01 -16.42 17.13
C THR A 296 -7.10 -17.36 17.66
N SER A 297 -6.99 -18.64 17.34
CA SER A 297 -7.87 -19.68 17.88
C SER A 297 -7.15 -21.04 18.00
N PRO A 298 -7.56 -21.90 18.95
CA PRO A 298 -6.98 -23.25 19.10
C PRO A 298 -7.11 -24.09 17.82
N LEU A 299 -8.23 -23.94 17.10
CA LEU A 299 -8.49 -24.66 15.86
C LEU A 299 -7.50 -24.24 14.77
N LEU A 300 -7.32 -22.94 14.56
CA LEU A 300 -6.37 -22.41 13.59
C LEU A 300 -4.94 -22.83 13.93
N PHE A 301 -4.52 -22.65 15.18
CA PHE A 301 -3.13 -22.88 15.58
C PHE A 301 -2.74 -24.36 15.50
N ARG A 302 -3.66 -25.27 15.84
CA ARG A 302 -3.47 -26.71 15.60
C ARG A 302 -3.38 -27.05 14.12
N HIS A 303 -4.22 -26.44 13.30
CA HIS A 303 -4.16 -26.64 11.86
C HIS A 303 -2.82 -26.16 11.27
N LEU A 304 -2.36 -24.97 11.64
CA LEU A 304 -1.05 -24.45 11.25
C LEU A 304 0.07 -25.39 11.69
N ARG A 305 0.01 -25.89 12.93
CA ARG A 305 0.98 -26.88 13.45
C ARG A 305 1.02 -28.16 12.61
N GLN A 306 -0.14 -28.69 12.23
CA GLN A 306 -0.25 -29.87 11.35
C GLN A 306 0.34 -29.61 9.96
N GLN A 307 0.27 -28.38 9.47
CA GLN A 307 0.88 -27.96 8.21
C GLN A 307 2.38 -27.63 8.35
N GLY A 308 2.99 -27.83 9.54
CA GLY A 308 4.40 -27.58 9.81
C GLY A 308 4.73 -26.12 10.14
N PHE A 309 3.74 -25.29 10.49
CA PHE A 309 3.93 -23.90 10.90
C PHE A 309 3.93 -23.75 12.43
N GLY A 310 4.71 -22.80 12.91
CA GLY A 310 4.57 -22.21 14.23
C GLY A 310 3.55 -21.09 14.22
N ALA A 311 2.94 -20.81 15.37
CA ALA A 311 2.01 -19.71 15.52
C ALA A 311 2.13 -19.07 16.91
N CYS A 312 1.91 -17.77 16.98
CA CYS A 312 1.83 -17.01 18.22
C CYS A 312 0.87 -15.83 18.05
N GLY A 313 -0.05 -15.64 18.97
CA GLY A 313 -1.00 -14.55 18.83
C GLY A 313 -1.74 -14.21 20.09
N THR A 314 -2.21 -12.97 20.17
CA THR A 314 -3.04 -12.54 21.31
C THR A 314 -4.41 -13.19 21.23
N TYR A 315 -5.06 -13.50 22.35
CA TYR A 315 -6.42 -14.03 22.33
C TYR A 315 -7.33 -13.30 23.32
N ARG A 316 -8.64 -13.33 23.05
CA ARG A 316 -9.68 -12.83 23.95
C ARG A 316 -10.51 -14.00 24.49
N VAL A 317 -11.30 -13.71 25.53
CA VAL A 317 -12.23 -14.57 26.28
C VAL A 317 -12.68 -15.84 25.55
N GLY A 318 -12.61 -16.99 26.24
CA GLY A 318 -13.31 -18.22 25.82
C GLY A 318 -12.42 -19.46 25.74
N VAL A 319 -11.09 -19.34 25.74
CA VAL A 319 -10.17 -20.47 25.85
C VAL A 319 -8.84 -20.02 26.48
N PRO A 320 -8.29 -20.71 27.48
CA PRO A 320 -8.93 -21.76 28.29
C PRO A 320 -10.13 -21.20 29.07
N THR A 321 -11.16 -22.01 29.29
CA THR A 321 -12.40 -21.57 29.95
C THR A 321 -12.30 -21.51 31.47
N THR A 322 -11.38 -22.28 32.07
CA THR A 322 -11.20 -22.32 33.53
C THR A 322 -10.75 -20.97 34.09
N GLN A 323 -11.21 -20.67 35.30
CA GLN A 323 -10.81 -19.49 36.08
C GLN A 323 -9.97 -19.86 37.31
N ASP A 324 -9.74 -21.15 37.54
CA ASP A 324 -9.02 -21.63 38.72
C ASP A 324 -7.56 -21.17 38.67
N ASN A 325 -7.13 -20.39 39.65
CA ASN A 325 -5.83 -19.69 39.72
C ASN A 325 -5.54 -18.75 38.51
N ALA A 326 -6.57 -18.31 37.79
CA ALA A 326 -6.39 -17.30 36.75
C ALA A 326 -5.92 -15.97 37.34
N LEU A 327 -5.19 -15.16 36.53
CA LEU A 327 -4.85 -13.80 36.92
C LEU A 327 -6.11 -12.96 37.17
N THR A 328 -6.02 -12.07 38.15
CA THR A 328 -7.06 -11.09 38.46
C THR A 328 -6.49 -9.68 38.37
N LYS A 329 -7.36 -8.66 38.38
CA LYS A 329 -6.92 -7.25 38.42
C LYS A 329 -6.05 -6.91 39.64
N LYS A 330 -6.07 -7.73 40.69
CA LYS A 330 -5.28 -7.56 41.92
C LYS A 330 -3.95 -8.30 41.88
N SER A 331 -3.70 -9.13 40.87
CA SER A 331 -2.46 -9.89 40.76
C SER A 331 -1.27 -8.94 40.63
N PRO A 332 -0.13 -9.24 41.28
CA PRO A 332 1.08 -8.41 41.17
C PRO A 332 1.57 -8.30 39.73
N ARG A 333 2.14 -7.15 39.38
CA ARG A 333 2.84 -6.97 38.11
C ARG A 333 3.98 -7.99 37.99
N GLY A 334 4.18 -8.55 36.80
CA GLY A 334 5.12 -9.63 36.51
C GLY A 334 4.53 -11.03 36.69
N SER A 335 3.37 -11.19 37.34
CA SER A 335 2.76 -12.51 37.54
C SER A 335 2.50 -13.21 36.20
N ILE A 336 2.87 -14.48 36.10
CA ILE A 336 2.63 -15.33 34.93
C ILE A 336 1.65 -16.43 35.32
N ARG A 337 0.67 -16.70 34.44
CA ARG A 337 -0.18 -17.88 34.52
C ARG A 337 -0.20 -18.60 33.19
N TRP A 338 -0.13 -19.91 33.21
CA TRP A 338 -0.09 -20.68 31.97
C TRP A 338 -0.86 -21.99 32.04
N ILE A 339 -1.33 -22.44 30.87
CA ILE A 339 -1.92 -23.76 30.65
C ILE A 339 -1.34 -24.31 29.36
N ARG A 340 -0.91 -25.57 29.38
CA ARG A 340 -0.47 -26.28 28.17
C ARG A 340 -1.42 -27.40 27.84
N ASP A 341 -1.96 -27.36 26.61
CA ASP A 341 -2.78 -28.39 26.01
C ASP A 341 -2.06 -28.93 24.77
N ARG A 342 -1.25 -29.97 25.00
CA ARG A 342 -0.33 -30.55 24.01
C ARG A 342 0.61 -29.47 23.45
N ASP A 343 0.57 -29.24 22.14
CA ASP A 343 1.38 -28.21 21.48
C ASP A 343 0.92 -26.77 21.81
N LEU A 344 -0.32 -26.56 22.28
CA LEU A 344 -0.83 -25.22 22.57
C LEU A 344 -0.42 -24.77 23.96
N LEU A 345 0.31 -23.66 24.01
CA LEU A 345 0.58 -22.90 25.21
C LEU A 345 -0.38 -21.70 25.27
N PHE A 346 -1.11 -21.57 26.38
CA PHE A 346 -1.82 -20.36 26.75
C PHE A 346 -1.09 -19.69 27.91
N VAL A 347 -0.75 -18.42 27.76
CA VAL A 347 -0.09 -17.62 28.80
C VAL A 347 -0.90 -16.37 29.04
N LYS A 348 -1.08 -16.06 30.32
CA LYS A 348 -1.49 -14.76 30.82
C LYS A 348 -0.34 -14.13 31.59
N TRP A 349 -0.10 -12.85 31.35
CA TRP A 349 0.95 -12.08 32.02
C TRP A 349 0.40 -10.75 32.52
N MET A 350 0.68 -10.43 33.77
CA MET A 350 0.23 -9.19 34.38
C MET A 350 1.28 -8.09 34.17
N ASP A 351 1.01 -7.13 33.29
CA ASP A 351 1.78 -5.87 33.27
C ASP A 351 0.99 -4.77 34.00
N VAL A 352 0.79 -3.60 33.38
CA VAL A 352 -0.23 -2.64 33.82
C VAL A 352 -1.64 -3.25 33.66
N ARG A 353 -1.79 -4.12 32.67
CA ARG A 353 -3.01 -4.87 32.36
C ARG A 353 -2.63 -6.31 31.99
N GLU A 354 -3.61 -7.21 32.08
CA GLU A 354 -3.44 -8.60 31.64
C GLU A 354 -3.17 -8.65 30.13
N VAL A 355 -2.12 -9.36 29.74
CA VAL A 355 -1.79 -9.74 28.37
C VAL A 355 -2.03 -11.24 28.23
N SER A 356 -2.82 -11.65 27.24
CA SER A 356 -3.15 -13.05 26.95
C SER A 356 -2.62 -13.47 25.59
N LEU A 357 -1.76 -14.50 25.54
CA LEU A 357 -1.13 -15.04 24.33
C LEU A 357 -1.30 -16.55 24.22
N CYS A 358 -1.59 -17.01 23.00
CA CYS A 358 -1.57 -18.42 22.63
C CYS A 358 -0.33 -18.66 21.75
N SER A 359 0.31 -19.81 21.86
CA SER A 359 1.42 -20.18 20.98
C SER A 359 1.56 -21.68 20.80
N THR A 360 2.16 -22.10 19.68
CA THR A 360 2.51 -23.50 19.38
C THR A 360 4.01 -23.80 19.41
N ILE A 361 4.85 -22.83 19.78
CA ILE A 361 6.32 -22.94 19.64
C ILE A 361 7.13 -22.53 20.86
N HIS A 362 6.54 -21.74 21.77
CA HIS A 362 7.30 -21.17 22.88
C HIS A 362 7.23 -22.05 24.14
N PRO A 363 8.32 -22.08 24.94
CA PRO A 363 8.21 -22.39 26.35
C PRO A 363 7.47 -21.26 27.08
N VAL A 364 7.00 -21.53 28.30
CA VAL A 364 6.39 -20.51 29.18
C VAL A 364 7.36 -19.35 29.42
N TYR A 365 8.59 -19.68 29.80
CA TYR A 365 9.60 -18.71 30.20
C TYR A 365 11.01 -19.19 29.84
N SER A 366 11.83 -18.28 29.34
CA SER A 366 13.22 -18.54 28.92
C SER A 366 14.21 -17.59 29.57
N GLY A 367 13.85 -17.00 30.73
CA GLY A 367 14.73 -16.11 31.50
C GLY A 367 14.70 -14.63 31.09
N ASP A 368 13.80 -14.21 30.20
CA ASP A 368 13.73 -12.82 29.74
C ASP A 368 13.02 -11.90 30.75
N THR A 369 13.51 -10.69 30.92
CA THR A 369 12.91 -9.71 31.85
C THR A 369 12.62 -8.38 31.16
N VAL A 370 11.82 -7.57 31.82
CA VAL A 370 11.49 -6.22 31.35
C VAL A 370 11.56 -5.21 32.48
N GLU A 371 12.27 -4.11 32.25
CA GLU A 371 12.29 -2.99 33.18
C GLU A 371 11.00 -2.17 33.09
N ARG A 372 10.43 -1.85 34.25
CA ARG A 372 9.25 -1.00 34.36
C ARG A 372 9.36 -0.06 35.55
N TRP A 373 8.89 1.17 35.36
CA TRP A 373 8.68 2.09 36.46
C TRP A 373 7.54 1.57 37.35
N SER A 374 7.84 1.44 38.64
CA SER A 374 6.89 1.03 39.67
C SER A 374 7.16 1.80 40.95
N LYS A 375 6.11 2.03 41.74
CA LYS A 375 6.26 2.55 43.11
C LYS A 375 6.44 1.37 44.05
N THR A 376 7.45 1.43 44.90
CA THR A 376 7.66 0.49 46.01
C THR A 376 7.42 1.26 47.30
N GLY A 377 6.24 1.10 47.91
CA GLY A 377 5.83 1.88 49.08
C GLY A 377 5.64 3.38 48.79
N ASP A 378 5.93 4.23 49.79
CA ASP A 378 5.80 5.70 49.71
C ASP A 378 6.98 6.41 49.04
N GLY A 379 7.94 5.64 48.51
CA GLY A 379 9.14 6.17 47.86
C GLY A 379 8.91 6.68 46.42
N PRO A 380 9.94 7.31 45.82
CA PRO A 380 9.93 7.70 44.42
C PRO A 380 9.77 6.47 43.50
N GLN A 381 9.27 6.67 42.29
CA GLN A 381 9.21 5.60 41.29
C GLN A 381 10.62 5.10 40.98
N GLN A 382 10.78 3.78 40.95
CA GLN A 382 12.02 3.12 40.61
C GLN A 382 11.79 2.15 39.44
N LYS A 383 12.85 1.87 38.68
CA LYS A 383 12.82 0.83 37.65
C LYS A 383 12.99 -0.52 38.33
N ILE A 384 12.00 -1.39 38.16
CA ILE A 384 12.01 -2.76 38.66
C ILE A 384 12.00 -3.70 37.46
N SER A 385 12.80 -4.77 37.55
CA SER A 385 12.85 -5.85 36.56
C SER A 385 11.75 -6.87 36.85
N PHE A 386 10.88 -7.14 35.88
CA PHE A 386 9.82 -8.13 35.98
C PHE A 386 10.06 -9.27 34.98
N PRO A 387 9.75 -10.53 35.32
CA PRO A 387 9.82 -11.63 34.36
C PRO A 387 8.80 -11.40 33.24
N ARG A 388 9.19 -11.72 32.01
CA ARG A 388 8.35 -11.60 30.82
C ARG A 388 8.31 -12.96 30.08
N PRO A 389 7.12 -13.51 29.80
CA PRO A 389 7.02 -14.75 29.03
C PRO A 389 7.69 -14.64 27.66
N THR A 390 8.32 -15.72 27.22
CA THR A 390 9.03 -15.78 25.92
C THR A 390 8.12 -15.39 24.76
N SER A 391 6.86 -15.87 24.80
CA SER A 391 5.86 -15.54 23.79
C SER A 391 5.53 -14.05 23.70
N VAL A 392 5.53 -13.31 24.82
CA VAL A 392 5.29 -11.85 24.83
C VAL A 392 6.43 -11.13 24.13
N THR A 393 7.67 -11.52 24.42
CA THR A 393 8.88 -10.92 23.85
C THR A 393 8.91 -11.08 22.34
N GLU A 394 8.72 -12.31 21.86
CA GLU A 394 8.71 -12.59 20.42
C GLU A 394 7.52 -11.96 19.72
N TYR A 395 6.32 -12.00 20.31
CA TYR A 395 5.14 -11.38 19.72
C TYR A 395 5.35 -9.88 19.47
N ASN A 396 5.84 -9.15 20.48
CA ASN A 396 6.12 -7.72 20.34
C ASN A 396 7.19 -7.44 19.29
N LYS A 397 8.17 -8.34 19.14
CA LYS A 397 9.21 -8.22 18.14
C LYS A 397 8.67 -8.43 16.72
N TYR A 398 7.77 -9.41 16.52
CA TYR A 398 7.46 -9.92 15.19
C TYR A 398 6.08 -9.56 14.61
N MET A 399 5.12 -9.14 15.43
CA MET A 399 3.76 -8.82 14.96
C MET A 399 3.69 -7.55 14.07
N GLY A 400 4.66 -6.64 14.20
CA GLY A 400 4.62 -5.31 13.56
C GLY A 400 4.89 -5.25 12.04
N GLY A 401 4.98 -6.39 11.34
CA GLY A 401 5.31 -6.43 9.91
C GLY A 401 4.28 -5.70 9.03
N VAL A 402 2.98 -5.88 9.29
CA VAL A 402 1.93 -5.19 8.54
C VAL A 402 1.91 -3.69 8.84
N ASP A 403 2.04 -3.30 10.11
CA ASP A 403 2.12 -1.89 10.51
C ASP A 403 3.34 -1.17 9.89
N THR A 404 4.48 -1.88 9.79
CA THR A 404 5.68 -1.38 9.10
C THR A 404 5.39 -1.14 7.61
N SER A 405 4.69 -2.08 6.96
CA SER A 405 4.27 -1.94 5.56
C SER A 405 3.31 -0.76 5.36
N ASP A 406 2.34 -0.59 6.26
CA ASP A 406 1.37 0.51 6.24
C ASP A 406 2.04 1.87 6.41
N GLN A 407 3.04 1.96 7.30
CA GLN A 407 3.84 3.16 7.51
C GLN A 407 4.63 3.54 6.25
N MET A 408 5.26 2.55 5.59
CA MET A 408 6.02 2.79 4.36
C MET A 408 5.10 3.28 3.23
N ILE A 409 3.97 2.61 3.02
CA ILE A 409 2.93 3.05 2.06
C ILE A 409 2.50 4.49 2.34
N GLY A 410 2.29 4.84 3.61
CA GLY A 410 1.82 6.16 4.02
C GLY A 410 2.79 7.31 3.74
N THR A 411 4.09 7.04 3.52
CA THR A 411 5.13 8.07 3.40
C THR A 411 4.97 8.91 2.12
N ASN A 412 4.93 8.27 0.95
CA ASN A 412 4.79 8.93 -0.36
C ASN A 412 3.65 8.30 -1.18
N THR A 413 2.50 8.12 -0.55
CA THR A 413 1.33 7.49 -1.18
C THR A 413 0.79 8.27 -2.37
N VAL A 414 0.41 7.55 -3.44
CA VAL A 414 -0.37 8.07 -4.58
C VAL A 414 -1.86 8.23 -4.26
N HIS A 415 -2.29 7.77 -3.07
CA HIS A 415 -3.68 7.75 -2.68
C HIS A 415 -4.30 9.15 -2.69
N ARG A 416 -5.41 9.29 -3.42
CA ARG A 416 -6.21 10.51 -3.51
C ARG A 416 -7.67 10.18 -3.24
N LYS A 417 -8.33 11.05 -2.48
CA LYS A 417 -9.76 10.92 -2.17
C LYS A 417 -10.57 10.87 -3.46
N THR A 418 -11.27 9.76 -3.69
CA THR A 418 -12.12 9.55 -4.86
C THR A 418 -13.40 8.79 -4.48
N ARG A 419 -14.47 9.01 -5.25
CA ARG A 419 -15.71 8.21 -5.20
C ARG A 419 -15.68 7.02 -6.15
N ARG A 420 -14.72 6.98 -7.08
CA ARG A 420 -14.50 5.85 -8.00
C ARG A 420 -13.64 4.80 -7.30
N TRP A 421 -14.30 3.80 -6.75
CA TRP A 421 -13.62 2.80 -5.96
C TRP A 421 -12.57 1.94 -6.69
N PRO A 422 -12.66 1.63 -8.00
CA PRO A 422 -11.58 0.91 -8.68
C PRO A 422 -10.31 1.75 -8.73
N THR A 423 -10.44 3.08 -8.85
CA THR A 423 -9.29 4.01 -8.75
C THR A 423 -8.66 4.00 -7.36
N THR A 424 -9.46 3.81 -6.28
CA THR A 424 -8.92 3.64 -4.93
C THR A 424 -8.07 2.38 -4.85
N VAL A 425 -8.55 1.26 -5.42
CA VAL A 425 -7.83 -0.01 -5.42
C VAL A 425 -6.58 0.08 -6.29
N PHE A 426 -6.67 0.67 -7.48
CA PHE A 426 -5.52 0.93 -8.35
C PHE A 426 -4.39 1.67 -7.62
N GLN A 427 -4.72 2.79 -6.97
CA GLN A 427 -3.75 3.58 -6.22
C GLN A 427 -3.11 2.75 -5.10
N HIS A 428 -3.89 1.92 -4.42
CA HIS A 428 -3.36 1.06 -3.37
C HIS A 428 -2.42 -0.03 -3.92
N LEU A 429 -2.77 -0.67 -5.04
CA LEU A 429 -1.91 -1.65 -5.70
C LEU A 429 -0.61 -1.02 -6.20
N LEU A 430 -0.68 0.21 -6.71
CA LEU A 430 0.50 0.99 -7.08
C LEU A 430 1.37 1.31 -5.85
N ASP A 431 0.79 1.73 -4.73
CA ASP A 431 1.52 1.96 -3.49
C ASP A 431 2.20 0.68 -2.96
N ILE A 432 1.54 -0.48 -3.05
CA ILE A 432 2.13 -1.79 -2.70
C ILE A 432 3.34 -2.07 -3.58
N ALA A 433 3.21 -1.94 -4.90
CA ALA A 433 4.30 -2.19 -5.84
C ALA A 433 5.51 -1.28 -5.59
N VAL A 434 5.28 0.01 -5.37
CA VAL A 434 6.33 0.99 -5.06
C VAL A 434 7.00 0.66 -3.72
N THR A 435 6.21 0.35 -2.69
CA THR A 435 6.73 0.03 -1.35
C THR A 435 7.53 -1.27 -1.35
N ASN A 436 7.03 -2.31 -1.99
CA ASN A 436 7.76 -3.57 -2.13
C ASN A 436 9.04 -3.39 -2.94
N SER A 437 9.02 -2.55 -3.98
CA SER A 437 10.22 -2.21 -4.75
C SER A 437 11.25 -1.47 -3.90
N PHE A 438 10.81 -0.54 -3.04
CA PHE A 438 11.68 0.16 -2.08
C PHE A 438 12.32 -0.81 -1.08
N VAL A 439 11.54 -1.76 -0.54
CA VAL A 439 12.03 -2.78 0.40
C VAL A 439 13.11 -3.67 -0.26
N ILE A 440 12.98 -3.98 -1.55
CA ILE A 440 13.98 -4.74 -2.32
C ILE A 440 15.26 -3.93 -2.55
N HIS A 441 15.13 -2.66 -2.93
CA HIS A 441 16.26 -1.79 -3.29
C HIS A 441 17.16 -1.44 -2.10
N LYS A 442 16.64 -1.45 -0.87
CA LYS A 442 17.37 -1.17 0.39
C LYS A 442 18.04 0.22 0.52
N SER A 443 18.07 1.06 -0.52
CA SER A 443 18.55 2.45 -0.44
C SER A 443 17.49 3.39 0.10
N ARG A 444 17.88 4.31 0.99
CA ARG A 444 16.98 5.19 1.75
C ARG A 444 16.71 6.54 1.10
N CYS A 445 17.53 6.99 0.16
CA CYS A 445 17.43 8.35 -0.39
C CYS A 445 16.89 8.31 -1.82
N ARG A 446 15.87 9.14 -2.10
CA ARG A 446 15.37 9.45 -3.46
C ARG A 446 14.82 8.30 -4.31
N PHE A 447 14.56 7.12 -3.73
CA PHE A 447 13.99 5.96 -4.45
C PHE A 447 12.79 6.33 -5.37
N GLN A 448 11.81 7.04 -4.83
CA GLN A 448 10.61 7.38 -5.61
C GLN A 448 10.86 8.46 -6.65
N GLU A 449 11.84 9.35 -6.45
CA GLU A 449 12.29 10.31 -7.47
C GLU A 449 12.96 9.56 -8.64
N GLU A 450 13.84 8.60 -8.33
CA GLU A 450 14.53 7.75 -9.32
C GLU A 450 13.55 6.90 -10.12
N LEU A 451 12.60 6.27 -9.45
CA LEU A 451 11.53 5.52 -10.09
C LEU A 451 10.68 6.43 -10.99
N THR A 452 10.33 7.63 -10.50
CA THR A 452 9.54 8.60 -11.25
C THR A 452 10.28 9.04 -12.52
N ALA A 453 11.57 9.36 -12.43
CA ALA A 453 12.39 9.73 -13.57
C ALA A 453 12.51 8.59 -14.60
N HIS A 454 12.70 7.35 -14.14
CA HIS A 454 12.71 6.16 -15.00
C HIS A 454 11.40 6.02 -15.78
N LEU A 455 10.24 6.21 -15.14
CA LEU A 455 8.94 6.13 -15.82
C LEU A 455 8.71 7.26 -16.83
N PHE A 456 9.37 8.40 -16.66
CA PHE A 456 9.37 9.48 -17.64
C PHE A 456 10.38 9.29 -18.77
N GLY A 457 11.36 8.40 -18.61
CA GLY A 457 12.48 8.24 -19.54
C GLY A 457 13.45 9.41 -19.47
N VAL A 458 13.61 10.04 -18.31
CA VAL A 458 14.52 11.19 -18.08
C VAL A 458 15.57 10.84 -17.03
N ASP A 459 16.72 11.51 -17.08
CA ASP A 459 17.73 11.43 -16.01
C ASP A 459 17.40 12.44 -14.91
N LEU A 460 17.52 12.03 -13.64
CA LEU A 460 17.40 12.93 -12.49
C LEU A 460 18.52 13.97 -12.43
N LYS A 461 19.69 13.65 -13.00
CA LYS A 461 20.88 14.51 -12.97
C LYS A 461 20.88 15.57 -14.06
N THR A 462 20.13 15.36 -15.14
CA THR A 462 19.77 16.46 -16.02
C THR A 462 18.89 17.39 -15.21
N GLY A 463 19.46 18.52 -14.79
CA GLY A 463 18.66 19.66 -14.31
C GLY A 463 17.56 19.94 -15.34
N PRO A 464 16.44 20.59 -14.94
CA PRO A 464 15.38 20.88 -15.89
C PRO A 464 16.06 21.46 -17.13
N GLU A 465 15.87 20.81 -18.29
CA GLU A 465 16.10 21.51 -19.55
C GLU A 465 15.43 22.83 -19.30
N LYS A 466 16.22 23.92 -19.30
CA LYS A 466 15.66 25.24 -19.21
C LYS A 466 14.54 25.15 -20.22
N THR A 467 13.29 25.28 -19.75
CA THR A 467 12.20 25.57 -20.66
C THR A 467 12.82 26.60 -21.58
N PRO A 468 12.82 26.42 -22.91
CA PRO A 468 13.00 27.56 -23.74
C PRO A 468 11.86 28.46 -23.26
N GLY A 469 12.13 29.36 -22.31
CA GLY A 469 11.39 30.60 -22.22
C GLY A 469 11.62 31.09 -23.63
N THR A 470 10.61 30.92 -24.48
CA THR A 470 10.68 31.12 -25.92
C THR A 470 11.27 32.50 -26.05
N LYS A 471 12.59 32.56 -26.26
CA LYS A 471 13.27 33.84 -26.36
C LYS A 471 12.81 34.30 -27.72
N HIS A 472 11.76 35.10 -27.71
CA HIS A 472 11.24 35.74 -28.90
C HIS A 472 12.36 36.64 -29.40
N LEU A 473 13.18 36.11 -30.31
CA LEU A 473 14.29 36.82 -30.90
C LEU A 473 13.84 37.42 -32.23
N PRO A 474 14.17 38.70 -32.49
CA PRO A 474 13.95 39.29 -33.79
C PRO A 474 14.97 38.73 -34.78
N VAL A 475 14.48 38.15 -35.87
CA VAL A 475 15.30 37.71 -37.00
C VAL A 475 14.86 38.45 -38.27
N PRO A 476 15.77 38.69 -39.22
CA PRO A 476 15.39 39.18 -40.53
C PRO A 476 14.39 38.24 -41.20
N THR A 477 13.45 38.78 -41.98
CA THR A 477 12.50 37.97 -42.76
C THR A 477 13.15 37.28 -43.96
N SER A 478 14.35 37.70 -44.35
CA SER A 478 15.19 37.07 -45.36
C SER A 478 16.67 37.21 -45.00
N SER A 479 17.48 36.19 -45.30
CA SER A 479 18.93 36.17 -45.11
C SER A 479 19.62 35.60 -46.37
N GLY A 480 20.72 36.22 -46.82
CA GLY A 480 21.59 35.66 -47.86
C GLY A 480 21.49 36.21 -49.30
N HIS A 481 21.15 37.50 -49.50
CA HIS A 481 21.05 38.09 -50.85
C HIS A 481 22.04 39.25 -51.09
N SER A 482 22.35 39.51 -52.37
CA SER A 482 23.26 40.56 -52.82
C SER A 482 22.70 41.97 -52.52
N LYS A 483 23.58 42.96 -52.39
CA LYS A 483 23.26 44.36 -52.01
C LYS A 483 22.24 45.06 -52.94
N SER A 484 21.87 44.47 -54.08
CA SER A 484 20.99 45.07 -55.10
C SER A 484 19.49 44.85 -54.88
N ASP A 485 19.08 43.91 -54.01
CA ASP A 485 17.66 43.50 -53.89
C ASP A 485 16.96 43.96 -52.58
N THR A 486 17.62 44.82 -51.82
CA THR A 486 17.35 45.03 -50.38
C THR A 486 16.10 45.88 -50.03
N ALA A 487 15.43 46.51 -51.00
CA ALA A 487 14.38 47.49 -50.71
C ALA A 487 12.98 46.88 -50.45
N SER A 488 12.61 45.80 -51.15
CA SER A 488 11.21 45.32 -51.18
C SER A 488 11.02 43.82 -50.99
N MET A 489 12.02 42.98 -51.25
CA MET A 489 11.83 41.52 -51.17
C MET A 489 11.83 41.00 -49.72
N GLY A 490 10.86 40.15 -49.42
CA GLY A 490 10.74 39.45 -48.14
C GLY A 490 10.18 40.26 -46.97
N ARG A 491 9.83 41.55 -47.15
CA ARG A 491 9.23 42.35 -46.07
C ARG A 491 7.81 41.90 -45.75
N ARG A 492 7.48 41.85 -44.47
CA ARG A 492 6.14 41.51 -43.95
C ARG A 492 5.40 42.76 -43.46
N ARG A 493 4.09 42.66 -43.26
CA ARG A 493 3.31 43.70 -42.56
C ARG A 493 3.41 43.48 -41.05
N CYS A 494 3.76 44.53 -40.31
CA CYS A 494 3.78 44.52 -38.86
C CYS A 494 2.39 44.21 -38.30
N LYS A 495 2.28 43.24 -37.38
CA LYS A 495 0.98 42.84 -36.81
C LYS A 495 0.28 43.98 -36.06
N LEU A 496 1.04 44.80 -35.32
CA LEU A 496 0.50 45.89 -34.50
C LEU A 496 0.20 47.15 -35.32
N CYS A 497 1.22 47.76 -35.94
CA CYS A 497 1.05 49.05 -36.62
C CYS A 497 0.73 48.94 -38.12
N LYS A 498 0.65 47.73 -38.68
CA LYS A 498 0.35 47.44 -40.10
C LYS A 498 1.32 48.05 -41.12
N LYS A 499 2.45 48.62 -40.69
CA LYS A 499 3.53 49.13 -41.57
C LYS A 499 4.47 48.00 -42.02
N SER A 500 5.17 48.21 -43.13
CA SER A 500 6.15 47.24 -43.65
C SER A 500 7.34 47.08 -42.70
N THR A 501 7.80 45.85 -42.49
CA THR A 501 8.93 45.50 -41.64
C THR A 501 9.78 44.38 -42.26
N ALA A 502 11.09 44.45 -42.05
CA ALA A 502 12.05 43.41 -42.43
C ALA A 502 12.34 42.43 -41.28
N TRP A 503 11.63 42.55 -40.16
CA TRP A 503 11.87 41.76 -38.96
C TRP A 503 10.66 40.90 -38.62
N GLN A 504 10.91 39.68 -38.18
CA GLN A 504 9.92 38.78 -37.63
C GLN A 504 10.43 38.11 -36.35
N CYS A 505 9.53 37.60 -35.53
CA CYS A 505 9.93 36.73 -34.43
C CYS A 505 10.28 35.33 -34.96
N GLN A 506 11.43 34.81 -34.53
CA GLN A 506 11.88 33.45 -34.89
C GLN A 506 10.88 32.38 -34.45
N GLU A 507 10.27 32.53 -33.28
CA GLU A 507 9.38 31.54 -32.67
C GLU A 507 7.95 31.60 -33.23
N CYS A 508 7.34 32.78 -33.28
CA CYS A 508 5.93 32.91 -33.71
C CYS A 508 5.77 33.26 -35.20
N GLY A 509 6.86 33.53 -35.92
CA GLY A 509 6.84 33.91 -37.34
C GLY A 509 6.15 35.25 -37.63
N VAL A 510 5.77 36.02 -36.62
CA VAL A 510 5.02 37.26 -36.78
C VAL A 510 5.94 38.41 -37.20
N GLY A 511 5.59 39.12 -38.27
CA GLY A 511 6.27 40.35 -38.66
C GLY A 511 6.01 41.48 -37.65
N LEU A 512 7.06 42.07 -37.10
CA LEU A 512 6.98 43.14 -36.09
C LEU A 512 8.04 44.22 -36.37
N CYS A 513 7.75 45.48 -36.07
CA CYS A 513 8.75 46.55 -36.19
C CYS A 513 9.76 46.51 -35.05
N LEU A 514 11.03 46.64 -35.40
CA LEU A 514 12.15 46.79 -34.48
C LEU A 514 12.92 48.07 -34.84
N GLN A 515 12.39 49.22 -34.41
CA GLN A 515 13.01 50.53 -34.59
C GLN A 515 12.99 51.27 -33.23
N PRO A 516 13.96 52.15 -32.92
CA PRO A 516 14.03 52.85 -31.63
C PRO A 516 12.72 53.55 -31.25
N GLU A 517 12.11 54.27 -32.18
CA GLU A 517 10.85 55.00 -31.97
C GLU A 517 9.60 54.13 -32.19
N ARG A 518 9.76 52.90 -32.67
CA ARG A 518 8.65 51.99 -33.02
C ARG A 518 9.03 50.53 -32.79
N ASN A 519 9.12 50.17 -31.52
CA ASN A 519 9.44 48.81 -31.09
C ASN A 519 8.18 47.97 -30.84
N CYS A 520 7.45 47.69 -31.93
CA CYS A 520 6.29 46.79 -31.89
C CYS A 520 6.69 45.36 -31.47
N PHE A 521 7.95 44.98 -31.68
CA PHE A 521 8.48 43.69 -31.24
C PHE A 521 8.44 43.56 -29.72
N TRP A 522 8.94 44.56 -29.01
CA TRP A 522 8.87 44.62 -27.54
C TRP A 522 7.43 44.64 -27.05
N GLN A 523 6.59 45.51 -27.62
CA GLN A 523 5.17 45.64 -27.24
C GLN A 523 4.37 44.34 -27.44
N HIS A 524 4.65 43.56 -28.49
CA HIS A 524 3.92 42.33 -28.76
C HIS A 524 4.23 41.21 -27.77
N HIS A 525 5.40 41.24 -27.13
CA HIS A 525 5.90 40.18 -26.26
C HIS A 525 6.06 40.65 -24.80
N GLN A 526 5.50 41.81 -24.42
CA GLN A 526 5.50 42.31 -23.04
C GLN A 526 4.57 41.50 -22.11
N ASP A 527 3.64 40.72 -22.66
CA ASP A 527 2.62 39.95 -21.93
C ASP A 527 2.67 38.42 -22.18
N VAL A 528 3.81 37.89 -22.70
CA VAL A 528 3.98 36.47 -23.07
C VAL A 528 4.81 35.71 -22.03
#